data_AF-A0A0L0BJS6-F1
#
_entry.id   AF-A0A0L0BJS6-F1
#
_cell.length_a   1.000
_cell.length_b   1.000
_cell.length_c   1.000
_cell.angle_alpha   90.00
_cell.angle_beta   90.00
_cell.angle_gamma   90.00
#
_symmetry.space_group_name_H-M   'P 1'
#
loop_
_entity.id
_entity.type
_entity.pdbx_description
1 polymer ?
#
loop_
_entity_poly.entity_id
_entity_poly.type
_entity_poly.pdbx_seq_one_letter_code
_entity_poly.pdbx_strand_id
1 'polypeptide(L)'
;ASLLLAPAGTVVEIPEHQVDALSAVSGSGPAYAFYLAEAMADAGVELGLDAQLATLIARETVAGAGYMLAEDGADAVALRRAVTSPNGTTQSAIETFDRLGLRGIVSDGARAATARAAAITQELGGPASS
;
A
#
# COMPACT_ATOMS: atom_id res chain seq x y z
N ALA A 1 -2.62 3.73 27.66
CA ALA A 1 -2.74 2.87 26.47
C ALA A 1 -1.63 3.11 25.46
N SER A 2 -1.41 4.36 25.01
CA SER A 2 -0.38 4.69 24.00
C SER A 2 1.05 4.20 24.31
N LEU A 3 1.52 4.33 25.56
CA LEU A 3 2.87 3.85 25.97
C LEU A 3 3.09 2.33 25.86
N LEU A 4 2.01 1.53 25.90
CA LEU A 4 2.12 0.07 25.74
C LEU A 4 2.30 -0.34 24.27
N LEU A 5 1.76 0.46 23.35
CA LEU A 5 1.74 0.18 21.92
C LEU A 5 2.91 0.83 21.17
N ALA A 6 3.50 1.89 21.72
CA ALA A 6 4.62 2.62 21.13
C ALA A 6 5.82 1.75 20.70
N PRO A 7 6.21 0.67 21.41
CA PRO A 7 7.30 -0.21 20.95
C PRO A 7 6.99 -0.97 19.65
N ALA A 8 5.70 -1.12 19.30
CA ALA A 8 5.26 -1.83 18.10
C ALA A 8 5.14 -0.93 16.86
N GLY A 9 5.33 0.39 17.00
CA GLY A 9 5.31 1.35 15.90
C GLY A 9 4.53 2.62 16.23
N THR A 10 4.14 3.36 15.18
CA THR A 10 3.41 4.62 15.29
C THR A 10 2.03 4.41 15.91
N VAL A 11 1.72 5.18 16.95
CA VAL A 11 0.41 5.20 17.61
C VAL A 11 -0.29 6.51 17.28
N VAL A 12 -1.51 6.43 16.75
CA VAL A 12 -2.35 7.58 16.43
C VAL A 12 -3.68 7.48 17.17
N GLU A 13 -4.14 8.60 17.74
CA GLU A 13 -5.49 8.71 18.28
C GLU A 13 -6.41 9.27 17.20
N ILE A 14 -7.51 8.57 16.94
CA ILE A 14 -8.48 8.93 15.90
C ILE A 14 -9.91 8.87 16.47
N PRO A 15 -10.86 9.64 15.90
CA PRO A 15 -12.28 9.44 16.17
C PRO A 15 -12.76 8.04 15.75
N GLU A 16 -13.72 7.48 16.49
CA GLU A 16 -14.29 6.13 16.23
C GLU A 16 -14.74 5.94 14.77
N HIS A 17 -15.38 6.96 14.17
CA HIS A 17 -15.86 6.90 12.79
C HIS A 17 -14.75 6.77 11.73
N GLN A 18 -13.47 6.94 12.10
CA GLN A 18 -12.33 6.77 11.21
C GLN A 18 -11.67 5.38 11.33
N VAL A 19 -12.09 4.54 12.27
CA VAL A 19 -11.45 3.24 12.55
C VAL A 19 -11.50 2.33 11.31
N ASP A 20 -12.63 2.25 10.62
CA ASP A 20 -12.76 1.42 9.42
C ASP A 20 -11.88 1.91 8.26
N ALA A 21 -11.77 3.24 8.11
CA ALA A 21 -10.90 3.84 7.10
C ALA A 21 -9.43 3.61 7.43
N LEU A 22 -9.04 3.75 8.70
CA LEU A 22 -7.70 3.42 9.18
C LEU A 22 -7.37 1.96 8.89
N SER A 23 -8.27 1.03 9.26
CA SER A 23 -8.07 -0.41 9.07
C SER A 23 -7.90 -0.81 7.59
N ALA A 24 -8.66 -0.19 6.68
CA ALA A 24 -8.51 -0.45 5.25
C ALA A 24 -7.15 0.02 4.70
N VAL A 25 -6.58 1.10 5.27
CA VAL A 25 -5.30 1.65 4.81
C VAL A 25 -4.10 1.01 5.52
N SER A 26 -4.17 0.77 6.84
CA SER A 26 -3.03 0.29 7.65
C SER A 26 -3.13 -1.19 8.02
N GLY A 27 -4.34 -1.71 8.23
CA GLY A 27 -4.55 -3.13 8.53
C GLY A 27 -4.32 -4.00 7.29
N SER A 28 -4.92 -3.62 6.16
CA SER A 28 -4.67 -4.28 4.86
C SER A 28 -3.44 -3.73 4.12
N GLY A 29 -2.93 -2.57 4.55
CA GLY A 29 -1.84 -1.83 3.90
C GLY A 29 -0.58 -2.63 3.54
N PRO A 30 0.00 -3.40 4.48
CA PRO A 30 1.18 -4.20 4.18
C PRO A 30 0.97 -5.18 3.02
N ALA A 31 -0.23 -5.75 2.89
CA ALA A 31 -0.54 -6.66 1.78
C ALA A 31 -0.48 -5.94 0.43
N TYR A 32 -0.86 -4.66 0.34
CA TYR A 32 -0.76 -3.89 -0.90
C TYR A 32 0.69 -3.69 -1.33
N ALA A 33 1.60 -3.43 -0.37
CA ALA A 33 3.02 -3.30 -0.65
C ALA A 33 3.66 -4.65 -1.06
N PHE A 34 3.27 -5.75 -0.41
CA PHE A 34 3.75 -7.08 -0.79
C PHE A 34 3.24 -7.49 -2.17
N TYR A 35 1.97 -7.21 -2.48
CA TYR A 35 1.38 -7.49 -3.78
C TYR A 35 2.03 -6.66 -4.90
N LEU A 36 2.40 -5.40 -4.62
CA LEU A 36 3.20 -4.60 -5.55
C LEU A 36 4.58 -5.24 -5.80
N ALA A 37 5.26 -5.70 -4.74
CA ALA A 37 6.56 -6.36 -4.88
C ALA A 37 6.46 -7.66 -5.71
N GLU A 38 5.39 -8.44 -5.52
CA GLU A 38 5.08 -9.63 -6.32
C GLU A 38 4.91 -9.26 -7.80
N ALA A 39 4.03 -8.30 -8.10
CA ALA A 39 3.79 -7.86 -9.47
C ALA A 39 5.06 -7.28 -10.15
N MET A 40 5.93 -6.62 -9.39
CA MET A 40 7.22 -6.13 -9.89
C MET A 40 8.20 -7.27 -10.21
N ALA A 41 8.21 -8.32 -9.38
CA ALA A 41 9.04 -9.50 -9.62
C ALA A 41 8.57 -10.23 -10.88
N ASP A 42 7.27 -10.44 -11.04
CA ASP A 42 6.67 -11.08 -12.22
C ASP A 42 7.00 -10.30 -13.50
N ALA A 43 6.82 -8.97 -13.48
CA ALA A 43 7.20 -8.12 -14.60
C ALA A 43 8.70 -8.20 -14.92
N GLY A 44 9.56 -8.30 -13.89
CA GLY A 44 10.99 -8.50 -14.07
C GLY A 44 11.30 -9.81 -14.80
N VAL A 45 10.62 -10.91 -14.45
CA VAL A 45 10.76 -12.21 -15.13
C VAL A 45 10.29 -12.13 -16.58
N GLU A 46 9.15 -11.50 -16.85
CA GLU A 46 8.63 -11.29 -18.21
C GLU A 46 9.61 -10.48 -19.08
N LEU A 47 10.35 -9.55 -18.47
CA LEU A 47 11.39 -8.76 -19.11
C LEU A 47 12.74 -9.51 -19.25
N GLY A 48 12.83 -10.75 -18.76
CA GLY A 48 13.97 -11.65 -18.97
C GLY A 48 14.93 -11.77 -17.78
N LEU A 49 14.56 -11.30 -16.59
CA LEU A 49 15.34 -11.55 -15.38
C LEU A 49 15.17 -12.99 -14.89
N ASP A 50 16.21 -13.52 -14.24
CA ASP A 50 16.06 -14.72 -13.42
C ASP A 50 15.06 -14.46 -12.28
N ALA A 51 14.22 -15.46 -11.97
CA ALA A 51 13.15 -15.33 -10.99
C ALA A 51 13.65 -14.99 -9.57
N GLN A 52 14.80 -15.54 -9.16
CA GLN A 52 15.37 -15.24 -7.85
C GLN A 52 15.88 -13.79 -7.82
N LEU A 53 16.53 -13.35 -8.90
CA LEU A 53 16.99 -11.97 -9.02
C LEU A 53 15.82 -10.99 -9.05
N ALA A 54 14.78 -11.24 -9.85
CA ALA A 54 13.59 -10.38 -9.95
C ALA A 54 12.89 -10.21 -8.59
N THR A 55 12.72 -11.32 -7.85
CA THR A 55 12.16 -11.31 -6.49
C THR A 55 13.02 -10.48 -5.54
N LEU A 56 14.34 -10.68 -5.58
CA LEU A 56 15.28 -9.96 -4.72
C LEU A 56 15.21 -8.45 -4.97
N ILE A 57 15.35 -8.02 -6.23
CA ILE A 57 15.37 -6.58 -6.55
C ILE A 57 14.02 -5.92 -6.28
N ALA A 58 12.90 -6.61 -6.51
CA ALA A 58 11.57 -6.06 -6.23
C ALA A 58 11.38 -5.84 -4.72
N ARG A 59 11.75 -6.82 -3.90
CA ARG A 59 11.75 -6.72 -2.43
C ARG A 59 12.60 -5.55 -1.95
N GLU A 60 13.86 -5.47 -2.38
CA GLU A 60 14.78 -4.42 -1.96
C GLU A 60 14.32 -3.03 -2.43
N THR A 61 13.73 -2.93 -3.63
CA THR A 61 13.17 -1.67 -4.14
C THR A 61 12.01 -1.17 -3.29
N VAL A 62 11.04 -2.04 -2.97
CA VAL A 62 9.90 -1.66 -2.12
C VAL A 62 10.35 -1.33 -0.70
N ALA A 63 11.26 -2.11 -0.12
CA ALA A 63 11.82 -1.84 1.21
C ALA A 63 12.57 -0.52 1.28
N GLY A 64 13.45 -0.24 0.30
CA GLY A 64 14.20 1.01 0.22
C GLY A 64 13.31 2.23 0.01
N ALA A 65 12.29 2.12 -0.86
CA ALA A 65 11.30 3.20 -1.04
C ALA A 65 10.50 3.45 0.24
N GLY A 66 10.11 2.40 0.96
CA GLY A 66 9.44 2.50 2.25
C GLY A 66 10.32 3.15 3.32
N TYR A 67 11.61 2.81 3.36
CA TYR A 67 12.58 3.43 4.24
C TYR A 67 12.72 4.94 3.97
N MET A 68 12.87 5.34 2.71
CA MET A 68 12.92 6.76 2.34
C MET A 68 11.63 7.53 2.69
N LEU A 69 10.48 6.85 2.59
CA LEU A 69 9.19 7.45 2.93
C LEU A 69 8.93 7.53 4.44
N ALA A 70 9.67 6.76 5.25
CA ALA A 70 9.56 6.77 6.70
C ALA A 70 10.33 7.94 7.35
N GLU A 71 11.18 8.64 6.60
CA GLU A 71 11.92 9.81 7.08
C GLU A 71 10.98 10.99 7.40
N ASP A 72 11.29 11.75 8.44
CA ASP A 72 10.48 12.89 8.86
C ASP A 72 10.35 13.95 7.76
N GLY A 73 9.12 14.31 7.42
CA GLY A 73 8.82 15.30 6.39
C GLY A 73 8.92 14.78 4.95
N ALA A 74 9.10 13.47 4.74
CA ALA A 74 9.05 12.87 3.42
C ALA A 74 7.68 13.11 2.73
N ASP A 75 7.73 13.48 1.44
CA ASP A 75 6.56 13.60 0.58
C ASP A 75 6.67 12.59 -0.56
N ALA A 76 5.75 11.63 -0.61
CA ALA A 76 5.70 10.60 -1.65
C ALA A 76 5.64 11.19 -3.08
N VAL A 77 4.95 12.31 -3.28
CA VAL A 77 4.88 12.99 -4.58
C VAL A 77 6.23 13.59 -4.94
N ALA A 78 6.91 14.23 -3.99
CA ALA A 78 8.23 14.78 -4.19
C ALA A 78 9.27 13.68 -4.45
N LEU A 79 9.27 12.61 -3.65
CA LEU A 79 10.15 11.45 -3.82
C LEU A 79 9.97 10.79 -5.19
N ARG A 80 8.73 10.53 -5.61
CA ARG A 80 8.45 10.01 -6.96
C ARG A 80 8.99 10.93 -8.06
N ARG A 81 8.75 12.25 -7.93
CA ARG A 81 9.25 13.23 -8.91
C ARG A 81 10.78 13.26 -8.96
N ALA A 82 11.46 13.15 -7.82
CA ALA A 82 12.92 13.16 -7.74
C ALA A 82 13.56 12.01 -8.53
N VAL A 83 12.89 10.86 -8.66
CA VAL A 83 13.35 9.71 -9.45
C VAL A 83 12.71 9.62 -10.85
N THR A 84 12.01 10.66 -11.29
CA THR A 84 11.35 10.73 -12.59
C THR A 84 11.95 11.84 -13.45
N SER A 85 12.89 11.48 -14.31
CA SER A 85 13.47 12.42 -15.29
C SER A 85 12.52 12.66 -16.47
N PRO A 86 12.50 13.89 -17.05
CA PRO A 86 11.75 14.17 -18.26
C PRO A 86 12.17 13.28 -19.43
N ASN A 87 11.20 12.70 -20.13
CA ASN A 87 11.35 11.70 -21.19
C ASN A 87 12.12 10.43 -20.76
N GLY A 88 12.18 10.16 -19.45
CA GLY A 88 12.86 9.00 -18.88
C GLY A 88 11.98 7.74 -18.85
N THR A 89 12.60 6.60 -18.55
CA THR A 89 11.91 5.31 -18.44
C THR A 89 10.88 5.30 -17.30
N THR A 90 11.20 5.91 -16.15
CA THR A 90 10.27 6.04 -15.03
C THR A 90 9.03 6.84 -15.41
N GLN A 91 9.18 7.91 -16.19
CA GLN A 91 8.04 8.72 -16.64
C GLN A 91 7.08 7.88 -17.48
N SER A 92 7.61 7.15 -18.48
CA SER A 92 6.81 6.28 -19.34
C SER A 92 6.05 5.21 -18.55
N ALA A 93 6.66 4.64 -17.50
CA ALA A 93 6.00 3.68 -16.62
C ALA A 93 4.85 4.32 -15.83
N ILE A 94 5.10 5.47 -15.18
CA ILE A 94 4.09 6.18 -14.38
C ILE A 94 2.91 6.64 -15.26
N GLU A 95 3.16 7.20 -16.44
CA GLU A 95 2.11 7.60 -17.37
C GLU A 95 1.27 6.40 -17.85
N THR A 96 1.90 5.24 -18.01
CA THR A 96 1.19 3.99 -18.32
C THR A 96 0.31 3.55 -17.16
N PHE A 97 0.82 3.60 -15.92
CA PHE A 97 0.03 3.26 -14.73
C PHE A 97 -1.16 4.21 -14.54
N ASP A 98 -0.96 5.51 -14.74
CA ASP A 98 -2.03 6.50 -14.65
C ASP A 98 -3.09 6.27 -15.74
N ARG A 99 -2.68 6.00 -16.99
CA ARG A 99 -3.60 5.66 -18.09
C ARG A 99 -4.41 4.39 -17.83
N LEU A 100 -3.80 3.39 -17.19
CA LEU A 100 -4.48 2.14 -16.81
C LEU A 100 -5.30 2.29 -15.51
N GLY A 101 -5.27 3.46 -14.87
CA GLY A 101 -6.12 3.75 -13.73
C GLY A 101 -5.65 3.13 -12.41
N LEU A 102 -4.33 2.97 -12.20
CA LEU A 102 -3.78 2.36 -10.98
C LEU A 102 -4.33 3.01 -9.69
N ARG A 103 -4.51 4.34 -9.68
CA ARG A 103 -5.11 5.07 -8.54
C ARG A 103 -6.54 4.64 -8.25
N GLY A 104 -7.32 4.37 -9.29
CA GLY A 104 -8.68 3.86 -9.17
C GLY A 104 -8.67 2.45 -8.59
N ILE A 105 -7.83 1.56 -9.11
CA ILE A 105 -7.65 0.19 -8.62
C ILE A 105 -7.34 0.17 -7.12
N VAL A 106 -6.40 1.00 -6.67
CA VAL A 106 -6.06 1.10 -5.24
C VAL A 106 -7.23 1.64 -4.42
N SER A 107 -7.93 2.68 -4.89
CA SER A 107 -9.11 3.20 -4.20
C SER A 107 -10.23 2.18 -4.08
N ASP A 108 -10.47 1.40 -5.13
CA ASP A 108 -11.54 0.40 -5.15
C ASP A 108 -11.20 -0.78 -4.25
N GLY A 109 -9.94 -1.23 -4.24
CA GLY A 109 -9.45 -2.24 -3.30
C GLY A 109 -9.61 -1.82 -1.84
N ALA A 110 -9.27 -0.58 -1.50
CA ALA A 110 -9.45 -0.06 -0.14
C ALA A 110 -10.95 0.00 0.25
N ARG A 111 -11.81 0.47 -0.65
CA ARG A 111 -13.28 0.48 -0.43
C ARG A 111 -13.83 -0.93 -0.23
N ALA A 112 -13.34 -1.90 -1.00
CA ALA A 112 -13.75 -3.30 -0.86
C ALA A 112 -13.32 -3.87 0.51
N ALA A 113 -12.11 -3.55 0.99
CA ALA A 113 -11.66 -3.93 2.33
C ALA A 113 -12.55 -3.32 3.42
N THR A 114 -12.87 -2.02 3.34
CA THR A 114 -13.81 -1.36 4.25
C THR A 114 -15.20 -2.00 4.23
N ALA A 115 -15.75 -2.26 3.05
CA ALA A 115 -17.06 -2.89 2.91
C ALA A 115 -17.09 -4.29 3.55
N ARG A 116 -16.02 -5.07 3.40
CA ARG A 116 -15.91 -6.39 4.03
C ARG A 116 -15.82 -6.28 5.55
N ALA A 117 -15.04 -5.34 6.09
CA ALA A 117 -14.96 -5.12 7.54
C ALA A 117 -16.35 -4.81 8.13
N ALA A 118 -17.11 -3.93 7.49
CA ALA A 118 -18.48 -3.61 7.91
C ALA A 118 -19.41 -4.83 7.87
N ALA A 119 -19.33 -5.67 6.84
CA ALA A 119 -20.10 -6.90 6.74
C ALA A 119 -19.76 -7.90 7.85
N ILE A 120 -18.48 -8.06 8.20
CA ILE A 120 -18.03 -8.91 9.32
C ILE A 120 -18.63 -8.41 10.63
N THR A 121 -18.62 -7.10 10.88
CA THR A 121 -19.23 -6.52 12.09
C THR A 121 -20.73 -6.83 12.18
N GLN A 122 -21.45 -6.77 11.05
CA GLN A 122 -22.87 -7.15 11.02
C GLN A 122 -23.10 -8.64 11.26
N GLU A 123 -22.27 -9.51 10.67
CA GLU A 123 -22.33 -10.97 10.87
C GLU A 123 -22.09 -11.36 12.35
N LEU A 124 -21.11 -10.71 12.99
CA LEU A 124 -20.74 -10.97 14.40
C LEU A 124 -21.71 -10.33 15.41
N GLY A 125 -22.43 -9.28 15.01
CA GLY A 125 -23.42 -8.60 15.85
C GLY A 125 -24.66 -9.44 16.16
N GLY A 126 -24.93 -10.52 15.40
CA GLY A 126 -26.12 -11.37 15.51
C GLY A 126 -27.42 -10.61 15.22
N PRO A 127 -28.54 -11.30 14.91
CA PRO A 127 -29.83 -10.63 14.86
C PRO A 127 -30.11 -10.06 16.25
N ALA A 128 -30.43 -8.76 16.33
CA ALA A 128 -30.94 -8.17 17.56
C ALA A 128 -32.09 -9.07 18.03
N SER A 129 -31.90 -9.71 19.19
CA SER A 129 -32.91 -10.56 19.79
C SER A 129 -34.20 -9.76 19.96
N SER A 130 -35.17 -10.05 19.08
CA SER A 130 -36.57 -9.64 19.20
C SER A 130 -37.27 -10.45 20.28
#